data_AF-A0A0R0K3D2-F1
#
_entry.id   AF-A0A0R0K3D2-F1
#
_cell.length_a   1.000
_cell.length_b   1.000
_cell.length_c   1.000
_cell.angle_alpha   90.00
_cell.angle_beta   90.00
_cell.angle_gamma   90.00
#
_symmetry.space_group_name_H-M   'P 1'
#
loop_
_entity.id
_entity.type
_entity.pdbx_description
1 polymer ?
#
loop_
_entity_poly.entity_id
_entity_poly.type
_entity_poly.pdbx_seq_one_letter_code
_entity_poly.pdbx_strand_id
1 'polypeptide(L)'
;MAESNYEYPRLRRPEIVTILAQLQIANVTEQDFTNPNPDFISDLYTRVLIHLDILLEEDNEQLEFHALEHLENPDFHLDSVRAVKLYNQINEVLTTLECPRKFTLADLLMPDPHRTDLFLGSLLNFCLDRDARMNSVSEIVEEVNALEAQRTELEENRILQLKAEISECNEAKEREMPLVEEVEAKVKELKQTIAVLNSNQSSLRSTLRKLKEKTGETDEKISNAEFTLVQNVQENANLRSKISQSPDKVQRALEEKKLAREEARNAERLAMQAFHEKTALVEVFSKLSISWCCC
;
A
#
# COMPACT_ATOMS: atom_id res chain seq x y z
N MET A 1 50.68 -58.87 24.88
CA MET A 1 49.28 -58.67 24.46
C MET A 1 48.47 -59.68 25.25
N ALA A 2 47.72 -59.23 26.25
CA ALA A 2 46.92 -60.13 27.07
C ALA A 2 45.76 -60.62 26.20
N GLU A 3 45.71 -61.93 25.93
CA GLU A 3 44.53 -62.58 25.37
C GLU A 3 43.39 -62.34 26.36
N SER A 4 42.40 -61.55 25.98
CA SER A 4 41.17 -61.47 26.75
C SER A 4 40.52 -62.85 26.72
N ASN A 5 40.43 -63.52 27.87
CA ASN A 5 39.60 -64.71 28.10
C ASN A 5 38.11 -64.32 27.99
N TYR A 6 37.69 -63.82 26.83
CA TYR A 6 36.30 -63.54 26.55
C TYR A 6 35.64 -64.89 26.24
N GLU A 7 34.85 -65.38 27.18
CA GLU A 7 33.96 -66.49 26.95
C GLU A 7 32.65 -65.96 26.37
N TYR A 8 32.27 -66.48 25.20
CA TYR A 8 31.04 -66.08 24.54
C TYR A 8 29.83 -66.36 25.45
N PRO A 9 28.87 -65.43 25.61
CA PRO A 9 27.78 -65.57 26.55
C PRO A 9 26.95 -66.83 26.26
N ARG A 10 26.72 -67.64 27.30
CA ARG A 10 25.91 -68.86 27.22
C ARG A 10 24.81 -68.79 28.27
N LEU A 11 23.59 -68.59 27.79
CA LEU A 11 22.41 -68.62 28.64
C LEU A 11 21.98 -70.08 28.86
N ARG A 12 21.64 -70.42 30.10
CA ARG A 12 21.06 -71.72 30.44
C ARG A 12 19.57 -71.72 30.12
N ARG A 13 18.97 -72.89 29.88
CA ARG A 13 17.52 -73.02 29.58
C ARG A 13 16.59 -72.28 30.55
N PRO A 14 16.79 -72.33 31.88
CA PRO A 14 15.95 -71.56 32.80
C PRO A 14 16.06 -70.04 32.57
N GLU A 15 17.25 -69.56 32.21
CA GLU A 15 17.50 -68.14 31.92
C GLU A 15 16.85 -67.74 30.60
N ILE A 16 16.98 -68.57 29.55
CA ILE A 16 16.32 -68.38 28.25
C ILE A 16 14.80 -68.24 28.44
N VAL A 17 14.18 -69.18 29.17
CA VAL A 17 12.74 -69.16 29.46
C VAL A 17 12.34 -67.89 30.21
N THR A 18 13.12 -67.51 31.22
CA THR A 18 12.85 -66.32 32.04
C THR A 18 12.94 -65.05 31.20
N ILE A 19 13.97 -64.91 30.36
CA ILE A 19 14.18 -63.73 29.52
C ILE A 19 13.09 -63.62 28.46
N LEU A 20 12.71 -64.71 27.80
CA LEU A 20 11.62 -64.72 26.83
C LEU A 20 10.29 -64.22 27.43
N ALA A 21 9.99 -64.62 28.66
CA ALA A 21 8.82 -64.15 29.38
C ALA A 21 8.93 -62.68 29.82
N GLN A 22 10.11 -62.26 30.32
CA GLN A 22 10.37 -60.89 30.76
C GLN A 22 10.25 -59.88 29.61
N LEU A 23 10.79 -60.23 28.45
CA LEU A 23 10.73 -59.42 27.24
C LEU A 23 9.40 -59.56 26.48
N GLN A 24 8.47 -60.35 27.02
CA GLN A 24 7.15 -60.62 26.42
C GLN A 24 7.23 -61.20 25.00
N ILE A 25 8.34 -61.88 24.66
CA ILE A 25 8.55 -62.49 23.34
C ILE A 25 7.74 -63.78 23.22
N ALA A 26 7.84 -64.66 24.23
CA ALA A 26 7.12 -65.94 24.26
C ALA A 26 6.98 -66.48 25.69
N ASN A 27 5.88 -67.19 25.95
CA ASN A 27 5.67 -67.92 27.19
C ASN A 27 5.92 -69.41 26.97
N VAL A 28 7.09 -69.90 27.38
CA VAL A 28 7.60 -71.24 27.07
C VAL A 28 8.13 -71.93 28.33
N THR A 29 8.38 -73.22 28.26
CA THR A 29 8.93 -74.02 29.36
C THR A 29 10.26 -74.68 28.97
N GLU A 30 11.05 -75.12 29.95
CA GLU A 30 12.31 -75.82 29.67
C GLU A 30 12.13 -77.13 28.89
N GLN A 31 10.95 -77.76 28.99
CA GLN A 31 10.64 -78.99 28.26
C GLN A 31 10.55 -78.76 26.75
N ASP A 32 10.09 -77.59 26.32
CA ASP A 32 9.96 -77.22 24.91
C ASP A 32 11.32 -77.18 24.20
N PHE A 33 12.41 -76.96 24.94
CA PHE A 33 13.79 -76.96 24.45
C PHE A 33 14.49 -78.33 24.55
N THR A 34 13.87 -79.30 25.24
CA THR A 34 14.47 -80.63 25.40
C THR A 34 14.29 -81.48 24.13
N ASN A 35 13.17 -81.29 23.43
CA ASN A 35 12.91 -81.86 22.11
C ASN A 35 12.29 -80.77 21.21
N PRO A 36 13.13 -79.87 20.66
CA PRO A 36 12.65 -78.71 19.93
C PRO A 36 11.90 -79.14 18.67
N ASN A 37 10.67 -78.66 18.51
CA ASN A 37 9.89 -78.82 17.28
C ASN A 37 10.35 -77.77 16.24
N PRO A 38 10.67 -78.14 14.98
CA PRO A 38 11.01 -77.19 13.92
C PRO A 38 10.05 -76.01 13.77
N ASP A 39 8.73 -76.25 13.83
CA ASP A 39 7.72 -75.20 13.68
C ASP A 39 7.78 -74.21 14.86
N PHE A 40 7.94 -74.75 16.07
CA PHE A 40 8.08 -73.96 17.29
C PHE A 40 9.35 -73.11 17.28
N ILE A 41 10.49 -73.68 16.89
CA ILE A 41 11.76 -72.96 16.82
C ILE A 41 11.72 -71.86 15.75
N SER A 42 11.10 -72.13 14.61
CA SER A 42 10.92 -71.14 13.56
C SER A 42 10.06 -69.96 14.05
N ASP A 43 8.90 -70.24 14.67
CA ASP A 43 8.04 -69.20 15.28
C ASP A 43 8.80 -68.40 16.35
N LEU A 44 9.56 -69.08 17.21
CA LEU A 44 10.31 -68.44 18.27
C LEU A 44 11.38 -67.48 17.73
N TYR A 45 12.17 -67.90 16.74
CA TYR A 45 13.15 -67.01 16.11
C TYR A 45 12.47 -65.83 15.40
N THR A 46 11.35 -66.07 14.71
CA THR A 46 10.56 -65.00 14.09
C THR A 46 10.14 -63.95 15.12
N ARG A 47 9.59 -64.36 16.27
CA ARG A 47 9.22 -63.43 17.36
C ARG A 47 10.41 -62.66 17.92
N VAL A 48 11.56 -63.32 18.08
CA VAL A 48 12.79 -62.64 18.53
C VAL A 48 13.24 -61.59 17.51
N LEU A 49 13.21 -61.89 16.21
CA LEU A 49 13.59 -60.94 15.17
C LEU A 49 12.60 -59.77 15.05
N ILE A 50 11.30 -60.01 15.25
CA ILE A 50 10.28 -58.95 15.32
C ILE A 50 10.54 -58.05 16.52
N HIS A 51 10.80 -58.62 17.70
CA HIS A 51 11.14 -57.85 18.90
C HIS A 51 12.38 -56.96 18.69
N LEU A 52 13.35 -57.42 17.90
CA LEU A 52 14.54 -56.66 17.54
C LEU A 52 14.32 -55.61 16.44
N ASP A 53 13.10 -55.47 15.91
CA ASP A 53 12.76 -54.63 14.75
C ASP A 53 13.58 -54.96 13.48
N ILE A 54 14.04 -56.22 13.35
CA ILE A 54 14.82 -56.70 12.19
C ILE A 54 13.89 -57.31 11.14
N LEU A 55 12.82 -57.94 11.59
CA LEU A 55 11.77 -58.47 10.74
C LEU A 55 10.48 -57.71 11.05
N LEU A 56 9.94 -57.00 10.06
CA LEU A 56 8.61 -56.39 10.20
C LEU A 56 7.54 -57.49 10.05
N GLU A 57 6.45 -57.40 10.82
CA GLU A 57 5.35 -58.38 10.75
C GLU A 57 4.77 -58.48 9.33
N GLU A 58 4.69 -57.34 8.62
CA GLU A 58 4.19 -57.25 7.24
C GLU A 58 5.16 -57.90 6.21
N ASP A 59 6.48 -57.82 6.46
CA ASP A 59 7.50 -58.40 5.58
C ASP A 59 7.56 -59.93 5.67
N ASN A 60 7.11 -60.52 6.78
CA ASN A 60 7.10 -61.97 6.93
C ASN A 60 6.03 -62.64 6.02
N GLU A 61 4.96 -61.90 5.71
CA GLU A 61 3.89 -62.36 4.81
C GLU A 61 4.15 -61.99 3.34
N GLN A 62 4.76 -60.84 3.10
CA GLN A 62 5.10 -60.38 1.75
C GLN A 62 6.41 -61.02 1.26
N LEU A 63 6.27 -62.10 0.50
CA LEU A 63 7.37 -62.59 -0.32
C LEU A 63 7.59 -61.64 -1.50
N GLU A 64 8.84 -61.28 -1.78
CA GLU A 64 9.19 -60.45 -2.93
C GLU A 64 8.71 -61.14 -4.22
N PHE A 65 7.62 -60.61 -4.80
CA PHE A 65 6.96 -61.19 -5.98
C PHE A 65 7.93 -61.46 -7.14
N HIS A 66 8.92 -60.59 -7.31
CA HIS A 66 9.96 -60.73 -8.34
C HIS A 66 10.86 -61.96 -8.14
N ALA A 67 11.12 -62.40 -6.91
CA ALA A 67 11.90 -63.62 -6.65
C ALA A 67 11.09 -64.89 -6.96
N LEU A 68 9.77 -64.83 -6.76
CA LEU A 68 8.85 -65.95 -7.04
C LEU A 68 8.60 -66.17 -8.54
N GLU A 69 8.66 -65.11 -9.37
CA GLU A 69 8.53 -65.20 -10.84
C GLU A 69 9.60 -66.08 -11.51
N HIS A 70 10.75 -66.27 -10.85
CA HIS A 70 11.86 -67.08 -11.34
C HIS A 70 11.77 -68.56 -10.94
N LEU A 71 10.79 -68.93 -10.10
CA LEU A 71 10.58 -70.30 -9.64
C LEU A 71 9.50 -70.99 -10.48
N GLU A 72 9.77 -72.23 -10.89
CA GLU A 72 8.75 -73.08 -11.50
C GLU A 72 7.75 -73.51 -10.42
N ASN A 73 6.46 -73.15 -10.58
CA ASN A 73 5.39 -73.43 -9.60
C ASN A 73 5.64 -72.76 -8.23
N PRO A 74 5.60 -71.42 -8.14
CA PRO A 74 5.95 -70.67 -6.93
C PRO A 74 5.13 -71.07 -5.70
N ASP A 75 3.87 -71.49 -5.89
CA ASP A 75 2.98 -71.92 -4.81
C ASP A 75 3.52 -73.10 -4.00
N PHE A 76 4.31 -74.00 -4.62
CA PHE A 76 4.92 -75.14 -3.91
C PHE A 76 6.18 -74.77 -3.12
N HIS A 77 6.71 -73.56 -3.33
CA HIS A 77 7.96 -73.11 -2.73
C HIS A 77 7.75 -72.14 -1.57
N LEU A 78 6.51 -71.75 -1.26
CA LEU A 78 6.20 -70.76 -0.23
C LEU A 78 6.89 -71.06 1.12
N ASP A 79 6.77 -72.29 1.63
CA ASP A 79 7.38 -72.67 2.92
C ASP A 79 8.91 -72.72 2.84
N SER A 80 9.46 -73.11 1.69
CA SER A 80 10.92 -73.16 1.47
C SER A 80 11.51 -71.77 1.43
N VAL A 81 10.85 -70.84 0.74
CA VAL A 81 11.28 -69.44 0.64
C VAL A 81 11.21 -68.77 2.02
N ARG A 82 10.13 -69.00 2.79
CA ARG A 82 10.03 -68.50 4.17
C ARG A 82 11.15 -69.01 5.06
N ALA A 83 11.43 -70.32 5.03
CA ALA A 83 12.51 -70.91 5.82
C ALA A 83 13.89 -70.35 5.43
N VAL A 84 14.16 -70.16 4.14
CA VAL A 84 15.43 -69.58 3.66
C VAL A 84 15.55 -68.11 4.04
N LYS A 85 14.46 -67.33 3.96
CA LYS A 85 14.43 -65.93 4.39
C LYS A 85 14.76 -65.81 5.88
N LEU A 86 14.08 -66.59 6.71
CA LEU A 86 14.31 -66.64 8.15
C LEU A 86 15.75 -67.08 8.47
N TYR A 87 16.26 -68.12 7.81
CA TYR A 87 17.65 -68.57 7.92
C TYR A 87 18.64 -67.44 7.63
N ASN A 88 18.47 -66.73 6.51
CA ASN A 88 19.37 -65.66 6.09
C ASN A 88 19.40 -64.53 7.12
N GLN A 89 18.23 -64.12 7.62
CA GLN A 89 18.12 -63.07 8.64
C GLN A 89 18.80 -63.48 9.96
N ILE A 90 18.49 -64.67 10.49
CA ILE A 90 19.13 -65.17 11.71
C ILE A 90 20.65 -65.25 11.53
N ASN A 91 21.11 -65.77 10.39
CA ASN A 91 22.52 -65.90 10.12
C ASN A 91 23.24 -64.55 10.00
N GLU A 92 22.61 -63.54 9.40
CA GLU A 92 23.12 -62.16 9.34
C GLU A 92 23.29 -61.55 10.74
N VAL A 93 22.25 -61.69 11.59
CA VAL A 93 22.30 -61.19 12.98
C VAL A 93 23.38 -61.91 13.77
N LEU A 94 23.41 -63.24 13.73
CA LEU A 94 24.40 -64.03 14.46
C LEU A 94 25.84 -63.79 13.97
N THR A 95 26.02 -63.48 12.67
CA THR A 95 27.32 -63.09 12.12
C THR A 95 27.75 -61.73 12.66
N THR A 96 26.83 -60.78 12.73
CA THR A 96 27.06 -59.45 13.33
C THR A 96 27.39 -59.55 14.82
N LEU A 97 26.77 -60.50 15.54
CA LEU A 97 27.07 -60.80 16.94
C LEU A 97 28.34 -61.65 17.13
N GLU A 98 29.10 -61.89 16.05
CA GLU A 98 30.33 -62.69 16.05
C GLU A 98 30.17 -64.06 16.74
N CYS A 99 29.01 -64.71 16.52
CA CYS A 99 28.73 -66.02 17.13
C CYS A 99 29.80 -67.06 16.70
N PRO A 100 30.41 -67.79 17.65
CA PRO A 100 31.54 -68.68 17.37
C PRO A 100 31.16 -69.92 16.54
N ARG A 101 29.87 -70.25 16.47
CA ARG A 101 29.35 -71.33 15.63
C ARG A 101 28.54 -70.75 14.49
N LYS A 102 28.69 -71.35 13.30
CA LYS A 102 27.88 -71.00 12.14
C LYS A 102 26.47 -71.57 12.28
N PHE A 103 25.48 -70.71 12.05
CA PHE A 103 24.10 -71.11 11.88
C PHE A 103 23.93 -71.77 10.52
N THR A 104 23.10 -72.81 10.44
CA THR A 104 22.86 -73.60 9.23
C THR A 104 21.38 -73.84 9.09
N LEU A 105 20.91 -74.16 7.87
CA LEU A 105 19.50 -74.45 7.65
C LEU A 105 19.00 -75.67 8.47
N ALA A 106 19.90 -76.59 8.82
CA ALA A 106 19.58 -77.70 9.71
C ALA A 106 19.15 -77.24 11.11
N ASP A 107 19.62 -76.08 11.58
CA ASP A 107 19.24 -75.53 12.89
C ASP A 107 17.78 -75.07 12.95
N LEU A 108 17.15 -74.85 11.80
CA LEU A 108 15.72 -74.58 11.68
C LEU A 108 14.92 -75.86 11.40
N LEU A 109 15.37 -76.65 10.42
CA LEU A 109 14.61 -77.82 9.95
C LEU A 109 14.72 -79.05 10.85
N MET A 110 15.84 -79.18 11.57
CA MET A 110 16.14 -80.29 12.48
C MET A 110 16.87 -79.74 13.72
N PRO A 111 16.20 -78.95 14.56
CA PRO A 111 16.84 -78.22 15.64
C PRO A 111 17.48 -79.19 16.64
N ASP A 112 18.78 -78.96 16.91
CA ASP A 112 19.49 -79.66 17.98
C ASP A 112 19.38 -78.86 19.28
N PRO A 113 18.97 -79.47 20.42
CA PRO A 113 18.77 -78.76 21.68
C PRO A 113 19.94 -77.87 22.10
N HIS A 114 21.17 -78.36 21.97
CA HIS A 114 22.35 -77.60 22.41
C HIS A 114 22.69 -76.45 21.48
N ARG A 115 22.46 -76.61 20.18
CA ARG A 115 22.64 -75.55 19.19
C ARG A 115 21.55 -74.49 19.32
N THR A 116 20.30 -74.89 19.54
CA THR A 116 19.20 -73.98 19.84
C THR A 116 19.50 -73.14 21.08
N ASP A 117 19.94 -73.77 22.18
CA ASP A 117 20.31 -73.05 23.41
C ASP A 117 21.40 -72.00 23.15
N LEU A 118 22.41 -72.34 22.33
CA LEU A 118 23.49 -71.43 21.99
C LEU A 118 23.01 -70.22 21.18
N PHE A 119 22.34 -70.45 20.05
CA PHE A 119 21.96 -69.38 19.13
C PHE A 119 20.85 -68.50 19.69
N LEU A 120 19.86 -69.10 20.34
CA LEU A 120 18.84 -68.34 21.03
C LEU A 120 19.44 -67.56 22.21
N GLY A 121 20.37 -68.18 22.94
CA GLY A 121 21.12 -67.51 24.00
C GLY A 121 21.87 -66.27 23.50
N SER A 122 22.53 -66.36 22.35
CA SER A 122 23.19 -65.22 21.68
C SER A 122 22.21 -64.08 21.40
N LEU A 123 21.08 -64.39 20.76
CA LEU A 123 20.09 -63.40 20.35
C LEU A 123 19.43 -62.73 21.55
N LEU A 124 19.07 -63.51 22.58
CA LEU A 124 18.46 -62.98 23.79
C LEU A 124 19.43 -62.14 24.61
N ASN A 125 20.71 -62.52 24.67
CA ASN A 125 21.73 -61.67 25.29
C ASN A 125 21.84 -60.33 24.57
N PHE A 126 21.73 -60.30 23.24
CA PHE A 126 21.68 -59.07 22.48
C PHE A 126 20.39 -58.26 22.76
N CYS A 127 19.23 -58.92 22.91
CA CYS A 127 17.99 -58.24 23.30
C CYS A 127 18.16 -57.50 24.64
N LEU A 128 18.74 -58.16 25.65
CA LEU A 128 19.01 -57.55 26.96
C LEU A 128 19.95 -56.35 26.87
N ASP A 129 21.03 -56.45 26.10
CA ASP A 129 21.98 -55.36 25.88
C ASP A 129 21.34 -54.18 25.12
N ARG A 130 20.51 -54.47 24.11
CA ARG A 130 19.72 -53.46 23.40
C ARG A 130 18.78 -52.75 24.35
N ASP A 131 17.98 -53.46 25.14
CA ASP A 131 17.05 -52.84 26.09
C ASP A 131 17.76 -52.00 27.14
N ALA A 132 18.88 -52.47 27.68
CA ALA A 132 19.70 -51.69 28.60
C ALA A 132 20.20 -50.39 27.96
N ARG A 133 20.62 -50.42 26.68
CA ARG A 133 21.01 -49.22 25.93
C ARG A 133 19.82 -48.34 25.57
N MET A 134 18.67 -48.89 25.21
CA MET A 134 17.46 -48.11 24.91
C MET A 134 16.98 -47.35 26.15
N ASN A 135 17.00 -48.00 27.31
CA ASN A 135 16.68 -47.36 28.59
C ASN A 135 17.64 -46.21 28.91
N SER A 136 18.93 -46.33 28.58
CA SER A 136 19.89 -45.25 28.85
C SER A 136 19.74 -44.03 27.93
N VAL A 137 19.10 -44.19 26.77
CA VAL A 137 18.78 -43.09 25.84
C VAL A 137 17.32 -42.66 25.88
N SER A 138 16.49 -43.24 26.75
CA SER A 138 15.03 -42.99 26.81
C SER A 138 14.71 -41.50 26.96
N GLU A 139 15.44 -40.79 27.83
CA GLU A 139 15.23 -39.35 28.05
C GLU A 139 15.45 -38.53 26.76
N ILE A 140 16.46 -38.89 25.96
CA ILE A 140 16.77 -38.22 24.69
C ILE A 140 15.67 -38.53 23.67
N VAL A 141 15.19 -39.78 23.62
CA VAL A 141 14.11 -40.19 22.72
C VAL A 141 12.81 -39.45 23.08
N GLU A 142 12.49 -39.32 24.36
CA GLU A 142 11.34 -38.56 24.83
C GLU A 142 11.44 -37.07 24.48
N GLU A 143 12.62 -36.46 24.64
CA GLU A 143 12.86 -35.07 24.24
C GLU A 143 12.67 -34.87 22.73
N VAL A 144 13.24 -35.76 21.91
CA VAL A 144 13.08 -35.71 20.45
C VAL A 144 11.61 -35.83 20.05
N ASN A 145 10.88 -36.79 20.61
CA ASN A 145 9.45 -36.96 20.34
C ASN A 145 8.63 -35.74 20.75
N ALA A 146 8.96 -35.11 21.89
CA ALA A 146 8.30 -33.89 22.34
C ALA A 146 8.57 -32.70 21.41
N LEU A 147 9.82 -32.55 20.94
CA LEU A 147 10.19 -31.52 19.97
C LEU A 147 9.50 -31.73 18.61
N GLU A 148 9.38 -32.97 18.16
CA GLU A 148 8.64 -33.29 16.94
C GLU A 148 7.15 -32.93 17.07
N ALA A 149 6.52 -33.26 18.21
CA ALA A 149 5.14 -32.89 18.47
C ALA A 149 4.94 -31.36 18.52
N GLN A 150 5.87 -30.62 19.13
CA GLN A 150 5.83 -29.15 19.12
C GLN A 150 6.01 -28.59 17.71
N ARG A 151 6.91 -29.17 16.93
CA ARG A 151 7.14 -28.77 15.54
C ARG A 151 5.87 -28.96 14.71
N THR A 152 5.22 -30.11 14.79
CA THR A 152 3.99 -30.39 14.04
C THR A 152 2.87 -29.43 14.46
N GLU A 153 2.70 -29.17 15.76
CA GLU A 153 1.71 -28.20 16.25
C GLU A 153 1.96 -26.79 15.69
N LEU A 154 3.20 -26.31 15.70
CA LEU A 154 3.56 -24.99 15.17
C LEU A 154 3.34 -24.90 13.66
N GLU A 155 3.71 -25.94 12.93
CA GLU A 155 3.56 -26.00 11.47
C GLU A 155 2.08 -26.05 11.06
N GLU A 156 1.29 -26.93 11.67
CA GLU A 156 -0.10 -27.18 11.28
C GLU A 156 -1.06 -26.14 11.83
N ASN A 157 -0.85 -25.63 13.05
CA ASN A 157 -1.77 -24.65 13.62
C ASN A 157 -1.28 -23.23 13.37
N ARG A 158 -0.10 -22.88 13.89
CA ARG A 158 0.30 -21.47 13.96
C ARG A 158 0.73 -20.92 12.60
N ILE A 159 1.56 -21.66 11.86
CA ILE A 159 2.07 -21.21 10.55
C ILE A 159 0.95 -21.19 9.51
N LEU A 160 0.11 -22.23 9.44
CA LEU A 160 -1.02 -22.24 8.51
C LEU A 160 -2.03 -21.13 8.82
N GLN A 161 -2.36 -20.89 10.10
CA GLN A 161 -3.24 -19.79 10.49
C GLN A 161 -2.67 -18.43 10.05
N LEU A 162 -1.39 -18.16 10.38
CA LEU A 162 -0.75 -16.90 9.99
C LEU A 162 -0.68 -16.71 8.48
N LYS A 163 -0.44 -17.79 7.72
CA LYS A 163 -0.48 -17.74 6.25
C LYS A 163 -1.87 -17.37 5.73
N ALA A 164 -2.94 -17.90 6.33
CA ALA A 164 -4.30 -17.54 5.98
C ALA A 164 -4.59 -16.06 6.29
N GLU A 165 -4.24 -15.58 7.49
CA GLU A 165 -4.42 -14.18 7.90
C GLU A 165 -3.66 -13.20 6.97
N ILE A 166 -2.44 -13.56 6.55
CA ILE A 166 -1.67 -12.76 5.59
C ILE A 166 -2.36 -12.73 4.22
N SER A 167 -2.90 -13.87 3.76
CA SER A 167 -3.64 -13.93 2.49
C SER A 167 -4.87 -13.02 2.50
N GLU A 168 -5.67 -13.10 3.56
CA GLU A 168 -6.86 -12.26 3.72
C GLU A 168 -6.53 -10.76 3.74
N CYS A 169 -5.46 -10.38 4.45
CA CYS A 169 -5.00 -8.99 4.49
C CYS A 169 -4.54 -8.50 3.12
N ASN A 170 -3.80 -9.33 2.38
CA ASN A 170 -3.37 -8.99 1.03
C ASN A 170 -4.56 -8.85 0.07
N GLU A 171 -5.53 -9.76 0.12
CA GLU A 171 -6.76 -9.69 -0.68
C GLU A 171 -7.59 -8.45 -0.35
N ALA A 172 -7.70 -8.07 0.93
CA ALA A 172 -8.35 -6.84 1.34
C ALA A 172 -7.64 -5.61 0.77
N LYS A 173 -6.31 -5.57 0.85
CA LYS A 173 -5.49 -4.50 0.29
C LYS A 173 -5.67 -4.38 -1.23
N GLU A 174 -5.64 -5.49 -1.96
CA GLU A 174 -5.86 -5.49 -3.42
C GLU A 174 -7.26 -4.99 -3.79
N ARG A 175 -8.29 -5.35 -3.00
CA ARG A 175 -9.66 -4.83 -3.18
C ARG A 175 -9.77 -3.33 -2.92
N GLU A 176 -9.03 -2.82 -1.95
CA GLU A 176 -9.07 -1.40 -1.55
C GLU A 176 -8.19 -0.50 -2.43
N MET A 177 -7.12 -1.03 -3.01
CA MET A 177 -6.18 -0.30 -3.86
C MET A 177 -6.84 0.55 -4.97
N PRO A 178 -7.79 0.05 -5.78
CA PRO A 178 -8.43 0.86 -6.82
C PRO A 178 -9.25 2.03 -6.24
N LEU A 179 -9.85 1.84 -5.05
CA LEU A 179 -10.61 2.91 -4.39
C LEU A 179 -9.68 4.01 -3.89
N VAL A 180 -8.52 3.63 -3.34
CA VAL A 180 -7.48 4.57 -2.92
C VAL A 180 -6.97 5.37 -4.12
N GLU A 181 -6.64 4.71 -5.23
CA GLU A 181 -6.19 5.35 -6.46
C GLU A 181 -7.23 6.32 -7.03
N GLU A 182 -8.51 5.95 -7.03
CA GLU A 182 -9.61 6.82 -7.48
C GLU A 182 -9.72 8.08 -6.62
N VAL A 183 -9.65 7.93 -5.29
CA VAL A 183 -9.71 9.05 -4.35
C VAL A 183 -8.49 9.96 -4.50
N GLU A 184 -7.29 9.40 -4.65
CA GLU A 184 -6.06 10.16 -4.88
C GLU A 184 -6.13 10.96 -6.18
N ALA A 185 -6.65 10.36 -7.26
CA ALA A 185 -6.86 11.04 -8.53
C ALA A 185 -7.83 12.22 -8.38
N LYS A 186 -8.96 12.02 -7.69
CA LYS A 186 -9.95 13.08 -7.41
C LYS A 186 -9.34 14.21 -6.56
N VAL A 187 -8.56 13.87 -5.53
CA VAL A 187 -7.87 14.87 -4.70
C VAL A 187 -6.89 15.68 -5.54
N LYS A 188 -6.15 15.04 -6.45
CA LYS A 188 -5.21 15.73 -7.36
C LYS A 188 -5.94 16.67 -8.31
N GLU A 189 -7.04 16.22 -8.91
CA GLU A 189 -7.89 17.04 -9.77
C GLU A 189 -8.43 18.27 -9.02
N LEU A 190 -9.04 18.07 -7.86
CA LEU A 190 -9.58 19.16 -7.05
C LEU A 190 -8.51 20.19 -6.66
N LYS A 191 -7.30 19.74 -6.30
CA LYS A 191 -6.17 20.63 -6.02
C LYS A 191 -5.80 21.48 -7.23
N GLN A 192 -5.81 20.91 -8.44
CA GLN A 192 -5.57 21.65 -9.67
C GLN A 192 -6.69 22.65 -9.95
N THR A 193 -7.95 22.26 -9.80
CA THR A 193 -9.11 23.15 -9.97
C THR A 193 -9.05 24.34 -9.02
N ILE A 194 -8.71 24.11 -7.75
CA ILE A 194 -8.53 25.18 -6.75
C ILE A 194 -7.43 26.14 -7.20
N ALA A 195 -6.29 25.64 -7.67
CA ALA A 195 -5.20 26.48 -8.15
C ALA A 195 -5.62 27.36 -9.34
N VAL A 196 -6.35 26.78 -10.32
CA VAL A 196 -6.91 27.51 -11.47
C VAL A 196 -7.92 28.57 -11.03
N LEU A 197 -8.87 28.21 -10.16
CA LEU A 197 -9.88 29.14 -9.65
C LEU A 197 -9.25 30.30 -8.87
N ASN A 198 -8.22 30.03 -8.06
CA ASN A 198 -7.48 31.07 -7.34
C ASN A 198 -6.76 32.04 -8.30
N SER A 199 -6.14 31.52 -9.36
CA SER A 199 -5.52 32.33 -10.41
C SER A 199 -6.55 33.22 -11.12
N ASN A 200 -7.70 32.64 -11.51
CA ASN A 200 -8.80 33.35 -12.13
C ASN A 200 -9.41 34.42 -11.20
N GLN A 201 -9.57 34.10 -9.92
CA GLN A 201 -10.03 35.06 -8.92
C GLN A 201 -9.07 36.24 -8.80
N SER A 202 -7.76 35.99 -8.80
CA SER A 202 -6.73 37.02 -8.77
C SER A 202 -6.79 37.93 -10.01
N SER A 203 -6.91 37.34 -11.20
CA SER A 203 -7.01 38.09 -12.45
C SER A 203 -8.28 38.95 -12.51
N LEU A 204 -9.45 38.39 -12.14
CA LEU A 204 -10.72 39.10 -12.05
C LEU A 204 -10.68 40.24 -11.02
N ARG A 205 -10.03 40.04 -9.87
CA ARG A 205 -9.82 41.12 -8.90
C ARG A 205 -8.98 42.26 -9.51
N SER A 206 -7.97 41.94 -10.31
CA SER A 206 -7.15 42.95 -10.99
C SER A 206 -7.95 43.72 -12.05
N THR A 207 -8.78 43.04 -12.84
CA THR A 207 -9.60 43.69 -13.88
C THR A 207 -10.69 44.55 -13.26
N LEU A 208 -11.32 44.09 -12.18
CA LEU A 208 -12.29 44.85 -11.42
C LEU A 208 -11.69 46.14 -10.84
N ARG A 209 -10.46 46.09 -10.31
CA ARG A 209 -9.74 47.30 -9.88
C ARG A 209 -9.53 48.29 -11.03
N LYS A 210 -9.04 47.81 -12.18
CA LYS A 210 -8.84 48.64 -13.38
C LYS A 210 -10.14 49.27 -13.90
N LEU A 211 -11.24 48.53 -13.88
CA LEU A 211 -12.55 49.05 -14.30
C LEU A 211 -13.07 50.11 -13.34
N LYS A 212 -12.89 49.93 -12.02
CA LYS A 212 -13.24 50.95 -11.03
C LYS A 212 -12.43 52.24 -11.19
N GLU A 213 -11.13 52.11 -11.43
CA GLU A 213 -10.24 53.24 -11.72
C GLU A 213 -10.71 54.00 -12.96
N LYS A 214 -10.96 53.29 -14.07
CA LYS A 214 -11.54 53.89 -15.30
C LYS A 214 -12.88 54.56 -15.07
N THR A 215 -13.74 53.97 -14.24
CA THR A 215 -15.06 54.55 -13.91
C THR A 215 -14.87 55.88 -13.18
N GLY A 216 -13.98 55.93 -12.19
CA GLY A 216 -13.61 57.17 -11.50
C GLY A 216 -13.04 58.23 -12.46
N GLU A 217 -12.11 57.84 -13.34
CA GLU A 217 -11.57 58.75 -14.36
C GLU A 217 -12.66 59.30 -15.30
N THR A 218 -13.63 58.48 -15.70
CA THR A 218 -14.75 58.94 -16.54
C THR A 218 -15.70 59.86 -15.78
N ASP A 219 -15.99 59.58 -14.51
CA ASP A 219 -16.83 60.43 -13.66
C ASP A 219 -16.19 61.80 -13.41
N GLU A 220 -14.86 61.85 -13.21
CA GLU A 220 -14.10 63.09 -13.13
C GLU A 220 -14.17 63.88 -14.45
N LYS A 221 -14.00 63.20 -15.60
CA LYS A 221 -14.12 63.83 -16.92
C LYS A 221 -15.53 64.38 -17.16
N ILE A 222 -16.57 63.65 -16.77
CA ILE A 222 -17.97 64.09 -16.85
C ILE A 222 -18.16 65.34 -15.99
N SER A 223 -17.75 65.29 -14.72
CA SER A 223 -17.88 66.41 -13.78
C SER A 223 -17.15 67.66 -14.30
N ASN A 224 -15.96 67.50 -14.88
CA ASN A 224 -15.21 68.61 -15.47
C ASN A 224 -15.90 69.17 -16.74
N ALA A 225 -16.46 68.29 -17.59
CA ALA A 225 -17.22 68.71 -18.76
C ALA A 225 -18.52 69.44 -18.39
N GLU A 226 -19.24 68.98 -17.37
CA GLU A 226 -20.43 69.63 -16.81
C GLU A 226 -20.07 71.02 -16.24
N PHE A 227 -18.99 71.11 -15.47
CA PHE A 227 -18.50 72.38 -14.96
C PHE A 227 -18.17 73.37 -16.10
N THR A 228 -17.43 72.90 -17.10
CA THR A 228 -17.08 73.69 -18.30
C THR A 228 -18.34 74.12 -19.06
N LEU A 229 -19.33 73.24 -19.19
CA LEU A 229 -20.60 73.53 -19.84
C LEU A 229 -21.36 74.63 -19.09
N VAL A 230 -21.45 74.55 -17.76
CA VAL A 230 -22.08 75.59 -16.92
C VAL A 230 -21.36 76.92 -17.08
N GLN A 231 -20.02 76.93 -17.06
CA GLN A 231 -19.24 78.14 -17.31
C GLN A 231 -19.53 78.73 -18.70
N ASN A 232 -19.52 77.90 -19.74
CA ASN A 232 -19.82 78.31 -21.11
C ASN A 232 -21.25 78.85 -21.25
N VAL A 233 -22.24 78.24 -20.60
CA VAL A 233 -23.63 78.73 -20.59
C VAL A 233 -23.71 80.09 -19.92
N GLN A 234 -23.02 80.28 -18.79
CA GLN A 234 -22.96 81.57 -18.10
C GLN A 234 -22.27 82.64 -18.95
N GLU A 235 -21.15 82.31 -19.60
CA GLU A 235 -20.46 83.20 -20.53
C GLU A 235 -21.34 83.53 -21.74
N ASN A 236 -22.05 82.55 -22.30
CA ASN A 236 -22.99 82.78 -23.41
C ASN A 236 -24.12 83.72 -22.98
N ALA A 237 -24.68 83.56 -21.78
CA ALA A 237 -25.67 84.47 -21.22
C ALA A 237 -25.11 85.89 -21.04
N ASN A 238 -23.88 86.02 -20.52
CA ASN A 238 -23.18 87.30 -20.38
C ASN A 238 -22.88 87.97 -21.73
N LEU A 239 -22.55 87.19 -22.77
CA LEU A 239 -22.36 87.71 -24.12
C LEU A 239 -23.69 88.12 -24.74
N ARG A 240 -24.74 87.32 -24.59
CA ARG A 240 -26.10 87.65 -25.03
C ARG A 240 -26.63 88.93 -24.39
N SER A 241 -26.31 89.20 -23.12
CA SER A 241 -26.71 90.46 -22.46
C SER A 241 -25.97 91.68 -23.01
N LYS A 242 -24.78 91.51 -23.61
CA LYS A 242 -24.04 92.58 -24.29
C LYS A 242 -24.52 92.83 -25.73
N ILE A 243 -25.32 91.93 -26.29
CA ILE A 243 -25.96 92.14 -27.60
C ILE A 243 -27.20 93.03 -27.38
N SER A 244 -27.31 94.10 -28.17
CA SER A 244 -28.47 95.00 -28.13
C SER A 244 -29.77 94.23 -28.34
N GLN A 245 -30.67 94.27 -27.35
CA GLN A 245 -31.93 93.52 -27.37
C GLN A 245 -32.94 94.06 -28.40
N SER A 246 -32.73 95.27 -28.94
CA SER A 246 -33.54 95.82 -30.00
C SER A 246 -32.67 96.77 -30.85
N PRO A 247 -31.97 96.22 -31.84
CA PRO A 247 -31.19 97.00 -32.80
C PRO A 247 -32.02 98.13 -33.41
N ASP A 248 -33.28 97.87 -33.73
CA ASP A 248 -34.22 98.85 -34.29
C ASP A 248 -34.54 100.03 -33.38
N LYS A 249 -34.51 99.86 -32.04
CA LYS A 249 -34.69 100.96 -31.09
C LYS A 249 -33.43 101.82 -30.99
N VAL A 250 -32.26 101.19 -31.00
CA VAL A 250 -30.97 101.92 -31.01
C VAL A 250 -30.80 102.68 -32.32
N GLN A 251 -31.16 102.08 -33.46
CA GLN A 251 -31.16 102.71 -34.78
C GLN A 251 -32.11 103.92 -34.82
N ARG A 252 -33.35 103.79 -34.32
CA ARG A 252 -34.30 104.91 -34.24
C ARG A 252 -33.82 106.05 -33.34
N ALA A 253 -33.32 105.75 -32.14
CA ALA A 253 -32.81 106.78 -31.23
C ALA A 253 -31.57 107.49 -31.83
N LEU A 254 -30.76 106.80 -32.63
CA LEU A 254 -29.61 107.39 -33.31
C LEU A 254 -30.04 108.32 -34.45
N GLU A 255 -31.04 107.93 -35.24
CA GLU A 255 -31.62 108.78 -36.30
C GLU A 255 -32.37 109.99 -35.71
N GLU A 256 -33.10 109.82 -34.60
CA GLU A 256 -33.73 110.93 -33.86
C GLU A 256 -32.68 111.92 -33.30
N LYS A 257 -31.56 111.41 -32.74
CA LYS A 257 -30.44 112.24 -32.28
C LYS A 257 -29.75 113.00 -33.42
N LYS A 258 -29.67 112.40 -34.62
CA LYS A 258 -29.16 113.10 -35.81
C LYS A 258 -30.09 114.23 -36.21
N LEU A 259 -31.41 113.97 -36.29
CA LEU A 259 -32.42 114.99 -36.56
C LEU A 259 -32.35 116.17 -35.57
N ALA A 260 -32.31 115.88 -34.27
CA ALA A 260 -32.18 116.90 -33.22
C ALA A 260 -30.88 117.72 -33.33
N ARG A 261 -29.77 117.10 -33.78
CA ARG A 261 -28.50 117.80 -34.02
C ARG A 261 -28.58 118.71 -35.24
N GLU A 262 -29.23 118.26 -36.31
CA GLU A 262 -29.46 119.07 -37.52
C GLU A 262 -30.30 120.32 -37.18
N GLU A 263 -31.34 120.15 -36.36
CA GLU A 263 -32.21 121.24 -35.88
C GLU A 263 -31.43 122.25 -35.01
N ALA A 264 -30.63 121.77 -34.06
CA ALA A 264 -29.80 122.64 -33.22
C ALA A 264 -28.79 123.46 -34.05
N ARG A 265 -28.20 122.85 -35.09
CA ARG A 265 -27.26 123.54 -36.00
C ARG A 265 -27.94 124.59 -36.86
N ASN A 266 -29.17 124.35 -37.29
CA ASN A 266 -29.97 125.34 -38.02
C ASN A 266 -30.41 126.50 -37.12
N ALA A 267 -30.78 126.23 -35.88
CA ALA A 267 -31.10 127.25 -34.89
C ALA A 267 -29.88 128.12 -34.54
N GLU A 268 -28.70 127.52 -34.40
CA GLU A 268 -27.42 128.23 -34.22
C GLU A 268 -27.15 129.17 -35.40
N ARG A 269 -27.33 128.69 -36.64
CA ARG A 269 -27.14 129.51 -37.85
C ARG A 269 -28.09 130.73 -37.90
N LEU A 270 -29.35 130.53 -37.53
CA LEU A 270 -30.35 131.61 -37.47
C LEU A 270 -30.00 132.63 -36.36
N ALA A 271 -29.54 132.16 -35.20
CA ALA A 271 -29.07 133.02 -34.11
C ALA A 271 -27.81 133.82 -34.51
N MET A 272 -26.89 133.21 -35.25
CA MET A 272 -25.69 133.87 -35.79
C MET A 272 -26.04 134.97 -36.80
N GLN A 273 -27.03 134.73 -37.66
CA GLN A 273 -27.55 135.74 -38.58
C GLN A 273 -28.21 136.91 -37.84
N ALA A 274 -29.07 136.63 -36.85
CA ALA A 274 -29.69 137.66 -36.02
C ALA A 274 -28.65 138.46 -35.19
N PHE A 275 -27.57 137.81 -34.76
CA PHE A 275 -26.45 138.47 -34.09
C PHE A 275 -25.71 139.43 -35.04
N HIS A 276 -25.43 139.02 -36.27
CA HIS A 276 -24.80 139.88 -37.26
C HIS A 276 -25.69 141.08 -37.65
N GLU A 277 -27.01 140.88 -37.78
CA GLU A 277 -27.96 141.98 -38.03
C GLU A 277 -28.00 143.00 -36.89
N LYS A 278 -28.05 142.56 -35.63
CA LYS A 278 -28.01 143.47 -34.47
C LYS A 278 -26.67 144.17 -34.32
N THR A 279 -25.56 143.51 -34.65
CA THR A 279 -24.21 144.11 -34.61
C THR A 279 -24.08 145.22 -35.66
N ALA A 280 -24.59 145.01 -36.87
CA ALA A 280 -24.65 146.04 -37.91
C ALA A 280 -25.52 147.24 -37.49
N LEU A 281 -26.61 147.02 -36.76
CA LEU A 281 -27.47 148.09 -36.22
C LEU A 281 -26.75 148.94 -35.16
N VAL A 282 -25.92 148.33 -34.31
CA VAL A 282 -25.11 149.03 -33.30
C VAL A 282 -23.98 149.86 -33.94
N GLU A 283 -23.35 149.39 -35.02
CA GLU A 283 -22.37 150.17 -35.78
C GLU A 283 -22.96 151.39 -36.51
N VAL A 284 -24.25 151.33 -36.88
CA VAL A 284 -24.96 152.48 -37.47
C VAL A 284 -25.32 153.52 -36.39
N PHE A 285 -25.69 153.08 -35.18
CA PHE A 285 -25.99 153.98 -34.05
C PHE A 285 -24.73 154.63 -33.43
N SER A 286 -23.57 153.98 -33.45
CA SER A 286 -22.33 154.58 -32.95
C SER A 286 -21.82 155.73 -33.85
N LYS A 287 -22.11 155.70 -35.16
CA LYS A 287 -21.76 156.77 -36.11
C LYS A 287 -22.66 158.02 -36.05
N LEU A 288 -23.76 158.01 -35.28
CA LEU A 288 -24.72 159.11 -35.17
C LEU A 288 -24.68 159.88 -33.83
N SER A 289 -23.76 159.57 -32.90
CA SER A 289 -23.73 160.16 -31.54
C SER A 289 -22.57 161.13 -31.21
N ILE A 290 -21.85 161.68 -32.20
CA ILE A 290 -20.79 162.70 -31.95
C ILE A 290 -21.19 164.11 -32.43
N SER A 291 -22.44 164.34 -32.86
CA SER A 291 -22.87 165.68 -33.34
C SER A 291 -23.65 166.55 -32.35
N TRP A 292 -23.79 166.18 -31.07
CA TRP A 292 -24.52 167.00 -30.07
C TRP A 292 -23.84 167.01 -28.68
N CYS A 293 -22.91 167.94 -28.47
CA CYS A 293 -22.81 168.72 -27.22
C CYS A 293 -21.86 169.91 -27.39
N CYS A 294 -22.46 171.09 -27.51
CA CYS A 294 -21.87 172.40 -27.32
C CYS A 294 -22.60 172.98 -26.09
N CYS A 295 -21.89 173.06 -24.96
CA CYS A 295 -22.08 173.98 -23.83
C CYS A 295 -20.93 173.74 -22.84
#